data_AF-A0A9X0CDD6-F1
#
_entry.id   AF-A0A9X0CDD6-F1
#
_cell.length_a   1.000
_cell.length_b   1.000
_cell.length_c   1.000
_cell.angle_alpha   90.00
_cell.angle_beta   90.00
_cell.angle_gamma   90.00
#
_symmetry.space_group_name_H-M   'P 1'
#
loop_
_entity.id
_entity.type
_entity.pdbx_description
1 polymer ?
#
loop_
_entity_poly.entity_id
_entity_poly.type
_entity_poly.pdbx_seq_one_letter_code
_entity_poly.pdbx_strand_id
1 'polypeptide(L)'
;MHCREDSRFAPNSPSGDTGFHSEKAFGSLPSPDVKGITVPPKSLEDKQCGTMRGLQGHHNSCYLDATLFGMFAFSSVFDTLLHRNRKDGDLEEYEKVQSVLRESIVNPLRV
;
A
#
# COMPACT_ATOMS: atom_id res chain seq x y z
N MET A 1 32.54 -12.68 6.27
CA MET A 1 31.33 -12.42 5.45
C MET A 1 30.84 -11.02 5.77
N HIS A 2 31.09 -10.05 4.90
CA HIS A 2 30.55 -8.71 5.05
C HIS A 2 29.28 -8.63 4.20
N CYS A 3 28.12 -8.64 4.86
CA CYS A 3 26.85 -8.34 4.19
C CYS A 3 26.93 -6.89 3.72
N ARG A 4 26.84 -6.69 2.41
CA ARG A 4 26.84 -5.35 1.82
C ARG A 4 25.47 -4.73 2.10
N GLU A 5 25.46 -3.54 2.70
CA GLU A 5 24.23 -2.80 2.92
C GLU A 5 23.51 -2.56 1.60
N ASP A 6 22.21 -2.81 1.59
CA ASP A 6 21.37 -2.65 0.41
C ASP A 6 21.16 -1.15 0.17
N SER A 7 21.78 -0.65 -0.89
CA SER A 7 21.80 0.76 -1.28
C SER A 7 20.40 1.38 -1.44
N ARG A 8 19.36 0.55 -1.61
CA ARG A 8 17.97 1.00 -1.69
C ARG A 8 17.43 1.53 -0.36
N PHE A 9 18.05 1.15 0.76
CA PHE A 9 17.65 1.53 2.11
C PHE A 9 18.65 2.45 2.81
N ALA A 10 19.63 2.98 2.08
CA ALA A 10 20.57 3.92 2.66
C ALA A 10 19.80 5.16 3.19
N PRO A 11 19.98 5.55 4.46
CA PRO A 11 19.38 6.78 4.96
C PRO A 11 19.95 7.94 4.15
N ASN A 12 19.06 8.75 3.56
CA ASN A 12 19.45 9.94 2.82
C ASN A 12 20.42 10.78 3.66
N SER A 13 21.66 10.90 3.20
CA SER A 13 22.60 11.90 3.71
C SER A 13 21.93 13.27 3.63
N PRO A 14 22.08 14.16 4.63
CA PRO A 14 21.60 15.52 4.54
C PRO A 14 22.56 16.30 3.63
N SER A 15 22.46 16.06 2.32
CA SER A 15 23.11 16.87 1.31
C SER A 15 22.28 18.14 1.17
N GLY A 16 22.82 19.24 1.68
CA GLY A 16 22.27 20.57 1.49
C GLY A 16 22.26 20.95 0.02
N ASP A 17 21.14 20.67 -0.64
CA ASP A 17 20.81 21.25 -1.95
C ASP A 17 19.46 21.96 -1.82
N THR A 18 19.57 23.23 -1.44
CA THR A 18 18.47 24.19 -1.48
C THR A 18 18.24 24.60 -2.93
N GLY A 19 17.32 23.90 -3.60
CA GLY A 19 16.67 24.43 -4.80
C GLY A 19 16.61 23.45 -5.96
N PHE A 20 15.45 22.82 -6.13
CA PHE A 20 14.66 22.65 -7.36
C PHE A 20 13.82 21.38 -7.22
N HIS A 21 12.51 21.54 -7.42
CA HIS A 21 11.46 20.53 -7.28
C HIS A 21 11.17 20.07 -5.84
N SER A 22 10.38 20.87 -5.12
CA SER A 22 9.42 20.33 -4.16
C SER A 22 8.33 19.58 -4.94
N GLU A 23 8.71 18.49 -5.62
CA GLU A 23 7.75 17.45 -5.96
C GLU A 23 7.21 16.96 -4.61
N LYS A 24 5.90 17.09 -4.41
CA LYS A 24 5.22 16.59 -3.22
C LYS A 24 5.71 15.17 -2.95
N ALA A 25 6.39 14.95 -1.84
CA ALA A 25 6.78 13.61 -1.42
C ALA A 25 5.55 12.70 -1.44
N PHE A 26 5.69 11.43 -1.84
CA PHE A 26 4.53 10.55 -2.04
C PHE A 26 3.56 10.55 -0.83
N GLY A 27 4.10 10.52 0.39
CA GLY A 27 3.30 10.56 1.63
C GLY A 27 2.65 11.89 1.98
N SER A 28 2.89 12.95 1.21
CA SER A 28 2.15 14.21 1.30
C SER A 28 0.92 14.24 0.39
N LEU A 29 0.75 13.24 -0.49
CA LEU A 29 -0.47 13.08 -1.27
C LEU A 29 -1.58 12.46 -0.40
N PRO A 30 -2.82 12.96 -0.49
CA PRO A 30 -3.94 12.38 0.24
C PRO A 30 -4.25 10.99 -0.29
N SER A 31 -4.38 10.02 0.62
CA SER A 31 -4.92 8.68 0.34
C SER A 31 -6.22 8.52 1.14
N PRO A 32 -7.35 9.05 0.64
CA PRO A 32 -8.62 8.98 1.35
C PRO A 32 -9.14 7.55 1.43
N ASP A 33 -9.92 7.25 2.46
CA ASP A 33 -10.65 5.99 2.55
C ASP A 33 -11.67 5.87 1.41
N VAL A 34 -11.74 4.70 0.79
CA VAL A 34 -12.72 4.37 -0.25
C VAL A 34 -13.64 3.29 0.29
N LYS A 35 -14.91 3.64 0.53
CA LYS A 35 -15.92 2.71 1.06
C LYS A 35 -16.52 1.82 -0.03
N GLY A 36 -17.16 0.74 0.38
CA GLY A 36 -17.86 -0.19 -0.51
C GLY A 36 -16.95 -1.27 -1.10
N ILE A 37 -17.33 -1.79 -2.26
CA ILE A 37 -16.64 -2.88 -2.95
C ILE A 37 -15.92 -2.30 -4.17
N THR A 38 -14.61 -2.51 -4.26
CA THR A 38 -13.83 -2.21 -5.46
C THR A 38 -13.40 -3.50 -6.13
N VAL A 39 -13.50 -3.54 -7.46
CA VAL A 39 -12.99 -4.67 -8.24
C VAL A 39 -11.54 -4.42 -8.64
N PRO A 40 -10.67 -5.43 -8.67
CA PRO A 40 -9.32 -5.25 -9.20
C PRO A 40 -9.37 -4.80 -10.67
N PRO A 41 -8.45 -3.93 -11.12
CA PRO A 41 -8.35 -3.55 -12.52
C PRO A 41 -8.13 -4.77 -13.41
N LYS A 42 -8.75 -4.79 -14.59
CA LYS A 42 -8.64 -5.90 -15.55
C LYS A 42 -7.29 -5.94 -16.25
N SER A 43 -6.61 -4.80 -16.32
CA SER A 43 -5.32 -4.60 -16.96
C SER A 43 -4.53 -3.52 -16.24
N LEU A 44 -3.22 -3.51 -16.50
CA LEU A 44 -2.33 -2.45 -16.07
C LEU A 44 -2.60 -1.20 -16.94
N GLU A 45 -3.11 -0.12 -16.35
CA GLU A 45 -3.35 1.15 -17.05
C GLU A 45 -2.34 2.22 -16.55
N ASP A 46 -2.26 3.34 -17.26
CA ASP A 46 -1.33 4.43 -16.93
C ASP A 46 -1.54 4.98 -15.50
N LYS A 47 -2.77 4.90 -14.97
CA LYS A 47 -3.07 5.37 -13.61
C LYS A 47 -2.45 4.51 -12.51
N GLN A 48 -2.14 3.24 -12.77
CA GLN A 48 -1.41 2.38 -11.83
C GLN A 48 0.10 2.36 -12.08
N CYS A 49 0.58 3.06 -13.12
CA CYS A 49 1.98 3.08 -13.53
C CYS A 49 2.66 4.41 -13.19
N GLY A 50 3.97 4.36 -12.97
CA GLY A 50 4.82 5.53 -12.74
C GLY A 50 5.22 5.73 -11.28
N THR A 51 5.89 6.86 -11.01
CA THR A 51 6.28 7.25 -9.66
C THR A 51 5.05 7.60 -8.83
N MET A 52 5.14 7.43 -7.50
CA MET A 52 4.05 7.75 -6.58
C MET A 52 2.76 6.93 -6.87
N ARG A 53 2.94 5.66 -7.25
CA ARG A 53 1.87 4.66 -7.43
C ARG A 53 2.12 3.45 -6.53
N GLY A 54 1.04 2.76 -6.19
CA GLY A 54 1.08 1.59 -5.31
C GLY A 54 1.13 1.96 -3.83
N LEU A 55 1.74 1.09 -3.03
CA LEU A 55 1.85 1.26 -1.57
C LEU A 55 3.15 1.99 -1.23
N GLN A 56 3.05 3.02 -0.38
CA GLN A 56 4.20 3.77 0.08
C GLN A 56 4.96 2.98 1.16
N GLY A 57 6.16 2.51 0.82
CA GLY A 57 7.02 1.87 1.81
C GLY A 57 7.56 2.83 2.86
N HIS A 58 7.67 2.35 4.09
CA HIS A 58 8.23 3.07 5.24
C HIS A 58 8.88 2.08 6.22
N HIS A 59 10.14 2.30 6.59
CA HIS A 59 10.88 1.55 7.64
C HIS A 59 10.63 0.03 7.64
N ASN A 60 11.32 -0.71 6.77
CA ASN A 60 11.24 -2.18 6.70
C ASN A 60 9.83 -2.72 6.38
N SER A 61 8.84 -1.92 5.98
CA SER A 61 7.50 -2.39 5.61
C SER A 61 7.44 -3.20 4.33
N CYS A 62 8.52 -3.27 3.55
CA CYS A 62 8.52 -3.81 2.18
C CYS A 62 7.95 -5.23 2.06
N TYR A 63 8.10 -6.06 3.10
CA TYR A 63 7.52 -7.40 3.13
C TYR A 63 6.00 -7.35 3.12
N LEU A 64 5.39 -6.40 3.83
CA LEU A 64 3.96 -6.21 3.90
C LEU A 64 3.45 -5.51 2.65
N ASP A 65 4.16 -4.48 2.18
CA ASP A 65 3.77 -3.72 0.98
C ASP A 65 3.73 -4.64 -0.25
N ALA A 66 4.78 -5.42 -0.48
CA ALA A 66 4.84 -6.35 -1.60
C ALA A 66 3.77 -7.45 -1.50
N THR A 67 3.51 -7.94 -0.28
CA THR A 67 2.48 -8.96 -0.05
C THR A 67 1.08 -8.43 -0.35
N LEU A 68 0.72 -7.26 0.20
CA LEU A 68 -0.58 -6.63 -0.02
C LEU A 68 -0.79 -6.27 -1.49
N PHE A 69 0.23 -5.70 -2.14
CA PHE A 69 0.17 -5.39 -3.56
C PHE A 69 -0.04 -6.66 -4.40
N GLY A 70 0.74 -7.71 -4.18
CA GLY A 70 0.63 -8.97 -4.92
C GLY A 70 -0.71 -9.70 -4.71
N MET A 71 -1.27 -9.63 -3.50
CA MET A 71 -2.54 -10.27 -3.18
C MET A 71 -3.74 -9.51 -3.74
N PHE A 72 -3.74 -8.17 -3.68
CA PHE A 72 -4.98 -7.40 -3.85
C PHE A 72 -4.99 -6.42 -5.03
N ALA A 73 -3.84 -5.99 -5.57
CA ALA A 73 -3.81 -4.93 -6.58
C ALA A 73 -4.55 -5.33 -7.85
N PHE A 74 -4.33 -6.55 -8.36
CA PHE A 74 -4.87 -7.03 -9.64
C PHE A 74 -5.52 -8.43 -9.55
N SER A 75 -5.82 -8.91 -8.34
CA SER A 75 -6.43 -10.22 -8.11
C SER A 75 -7.60 -10.11 -7.15
N SER A 76 -8.66 -10.87 -7.43
CA SER A 76 -9.85 -11.01 -6.57
C SER A 76 -9.84 -12.30 -5.75
N VAL A 77 -8.79 -13.11 -5.86
CA VAL A 77 -8.69 -14.44 -5.19
C VAL A 77 -8.84 -14.31 -3.67
N PHE A 78 -8.39 -13.19 -3.10
CA PHE A 78 -8.39 -12.94 -1.66
C PHE A 78 -9.53 -12.02 -1.19
N ASP A 79 -10.45 -11.62 -2.07
CA ASP A 79 -11.51 -10.64 -1.74
C ASP A 79 -12.49 -11.18 -0.69
N THR A 80 -12.59 -12.50 -0.55
CA THR A 80 -13.35 -13.12 0.53
C THR A 80 -12.87 -12.67 1.91
N LEU A 81 -11.58 -12.34 2.09
CA LEU A 81 -11.04 -11.81 3.35
C LEU A 81 -11.56 -10.40 3.67
N LEU A 82 -11.83 -9.59 2.65
CA LEU A 82 -12.29 -8.20 2.77
C LEU A 82 -13.79 -8.09 3.10
N HIS A 83 -14.55 -9.15 2.80
CA HIS A 83 -16.02 -9.16 2.89
C HIS A 83 -16.59 -10.26 3.78
N ARG A 84 -15.75 -11.11 4.39
CA ARG A 84 -16.22 -12.13 5.32
C ARG A 84 -16.78 -11.47 6.57
N ASN A 85 -18.01 -11.86 6.95
CA ASN A 85 -18.59 -11.44 8.23
C ASN A 85 -17.80 -11.99 9.42
N ARG A 86 -17.75 -11.22 10.50
CA ARG A 86 -17.26 -11.64 11.81
C ARG A 86 -18.03 -12.88 12.30
N LYS A 87 -17.32 -13.79 12.96
CA LYS A 87 -17.84 -15.01 13.59
C LYS A 87 -17.50 -15.02 15.07
N ASP A 88 -18.16 -15.89 15.83
CA ASP A 88 -18.06 -15.96 17.31
C ASP A 88 -16.65 -16.32 17.83
N GLY A 89 -15.74 -16.77 16.97
CA GLY A 89 -14.33 -17.07 17.33
C GLY A 89 -13.31 -16.05 16.83
N ASP A 90 -13.75 -14.96 16.21
CA ASP A 90 -12.84 -13.92 15.73
C ASP A 90 -12.39 -12.99 16.86
N LEU A 91 -11.25 -12.34 16.65
CA LEU A 91 -10.70 -11.32 17.55
C LEU A 91 -11.66 -10.13 17.66
N GLU A 92 -11.60 -9.41 18.78
CA GLU A 92 -12.41 -8.22 19.04
C GLU A 92 -12.19 -7.16 17.94
N GLU A 93 -10.95 -7.00 17.48
CA GLU A 93 -10.53 -6.02 16.49
C GLU A 93 -10.80 -6.45 15.04
N TYR A 94 -11.40 -7.62 14.81
CA TYR A 94 -11.57 -8.20 13.47
C TYR A 94 -12.19 -7.20 12.48
N GLU A 95 -13.29 -6.56 12.87
CA GLU A 95 -14.00 -5.60 12.02
C GLU A 95 -13.15 -4.35 11.74
N LYS A 96 -12.39 -3.89 12.74
CA LYS A 96 -11.50 -2.75 12.60
C LYS A 96 -10.36 -3.06 11.63
N VAL A 97 -9.69 -4.20 11.81
CA VAL A 97 -8.60 -4.64 10.94
C VAL A 97 -9.10 -4.86 9.52
N GLN A 98 -10.25 -5.52 9.36
CA GLN A 98 -10.87 -5.74 8.06
C GLN A 98 -11.24 -4.42 7.38
N SER A 99 -11.81 -3.46 8.13
CA SER A 99 -12.19 -2.16 7.57
C SER A 99 -10.97 -1.35 7.13
N VAL A 100 -9.89 -1.36 7.91
CA VAL A 100 -8.62 -0.71 7.50
C VAL A 100 -8.06 -1.36 6.24
N LEU A 101 -7.98 -2.70 6.22
CA LEU A 101 -7.48 -3.42 5.05
C LEU A 101 -8.33 -3.15 3.80
N ARG A 102 -9.65 -3.16 3.94
CA ARG A 102 -10.58 -2.93 2.81
C ARG A 102 -10.60 -1.47 2.38
N GLU A 103 -10.92 -0.56 3.29
CA GLU A 103 -11.32 0.81 2.97
C GLU A 103 -10.15 1.77 2.89
N SER A 104 -9.09 1.54 3.66
CA SER A 104 -7.93 2.43 3.72
C SER A 104 -6.75 1.94 2.87
N ILE A 105 -6.71 0.65 2.49
CA ILE A 105 -5.58 0.06 1.75
C ILE A 105 -6.02 -0.47 0.39
N VAL A 106 -6.87 -1.52 0.35
CA VAL A 106 -7.18 -2.22 -0.90
C VAL A 106 -8.04 -1.38 -1.84
N ASN A 107 -9.10 -0.74 -1.33
CA ASN A 107 -9.99 0.04 -2.17
C ASN A 107 -9.28 1.27 -2.80
N PRO A 108 -8.50 2.08 -2.05
CA PRO A 108 -7.70 3.16 -2.64
C PRO A 108 -6.65 2.67 -3.65
N LEU A 109 -6.05 1.50 -3.41
CA LEU A 109 -5.05 0.91 -4.32
C LEU A 109 -5.64 0.51 -5.69
N ARG A 110 -6.94 0.19 -5.76
CA ARG A 110 -7.60 -0.31 -6.97
C ARG A 110 -8.17 0.79 -7.86
N VAL A 111 -8.37 2.01 -7.34
CA VAL A 111 -9.09 3.11 -8.04
C VAL A 111 -8.16 4.06 -8.80
#